data_AF-A0A2X1QTS5-F1
#
_entry.id   AF-A0A2X1QTS5-F1
#
_cell.length_a   1.000
_cell.length_b   1.000
_cell.length_c   1.000
_cell.angle_alpha   90.00
_cell.angle_beta   90.00
_cell.angle_gamma   90.00
#
_symmetry.space_group_name_H-M   'P 1'
#
loop_
_entity.id
_entity.type
_entity.pdbx_description
1 polymer ?
#
loop_
_entity_poly.entity_id
_entity_poly.type
_entity_poly.pdbx_seq_one_letter_code
_entity_poly.pdbx_strand_id
1 'polypeptide(L)'
;MLFFLAEGFRVIAIDRRGHGRSDQVSEGHDMDHYAADVSAVVEHLDLHNAVHVGHSTGGGQVARYVARYGQPQGRVAKAVLISAVPPLMVKTEQNPGGTPIEVLTVSAKRCGEPRPVLSRRRLWPVLWLQS
;
A
#
# COMPACT_ATOMS: atom_id res chain seq x y z
N MET A 1 0.80 -11.23 -11.05
CA MET A 1 1.87 -11.87 -10.26
C MET A 1 2.62 -12.90 -11.08
N LEU A 2 1.93 -13.94 -11.61
CA LEU A 2 2.55 -14.97 -12.44
C LEU A 2 3.26 -14.43 -13.70
N PHE A 3 2.74 -13.35 -14.30
CA PHE A 3 3.41 -12.67 -15.41
C PHE A 3 4.84 -12.23 -15.04
N PHE A 4 5.03 -11.45 -13.97
CA PHE A 4 6.37 -10.99 -13.57
C PHE A 4 7.29 -12.14 -13.17
N LEU A 5 6.74 -13.20 -12.57
CA LEU A 5 7.52 -14.40 -12.28
C LEU A 5 7.99 -15.09 -13.57
N ALA A 6 7.12 -15.18 -14.58
CA ALA A 6 7.46 -15.73 -15.89
C ALA A 6 8.50 -14.88 -16.65
N GLU A 7 8.49 -13.56 -16.43
CA GLU A 7 9.51 -12.62 -16.92
C GLU A 7 10.80 -12.62 -16.08
N GLY A 8 10.97 -13.57 -15.14
CA GLY A 8 12.20 -13.76 -14.37
C GLY A 8 12.36 -12.89 -13.13
N PHE A 9 11.36 -12.10 -12.74
CA PHE A 9 11.43 -11.32 -11.50
C PHE A 9 11.19 -12.19 -10.27
N ARG A 10 11.90 -11.89 -9.18
CA ARG A 10 11.49 -12.35 -7.84
C ARG A 10 10.29 -11.52 -7.38
N VAL A 11 9.13 -12.17 -7.24
CA VAL A 11 7.84 -11.55 -6.90
C VAL A 11 7.52 -11.78 -5.43
N ILE A 12 7.43 -10.71 -4.63
CA ILE A 12 7.09 -10.79 -3.19
C ILE A 12 5.79 -10.03 -2.94
N ALA A 13 4.73 -10.76 -2.59
CA ALA A 13 3.43 -10.20 -2.24
C ALA A 13 3.15 -10.41 -0.74
N ILE A 14 2.90 -9.31 -0.03
CA ILE A 14 2.65 -9.33 1.43
C ILE A 14 1.19 -9.06 1.75
N ASP A 15 0.69 -9.78 2.77
CA ASP A 15 -0.58 -9.44 3.41
C ASP A 15 -0.31 -8.36 4.48
N ARG A 16 -1.06 -7.26 4.42
CA ARG A 16 -0.94 -6.18 5.43
C ARG A 16 -1.48 -6.65 6.78
N ARG A 17 -0.99 -6.09 7.89
CA ARG A 17 -1.66 -6.24 9.19
C ARG A 17 -3.18 -6.04 9.09
N GLY A 18 -3.94 -6.86 9.79
CA GLY A 18 -5.41 -6.91 9.72
C GLY A 18 -6.00 -7.49 8.43
N HIS A 19 -5.18 -8.11 7.57
CA HIS A 19 -5.63 -8.66 6.29
C HIS A 19 -5.03 -10.05 6.00
N GLY A 20 -5.78 -10.85 5.25
CA GLY A 20 -5.29 -12.12 4.71
C GLY A 20 -4.79 -13.06 5.81
N ARG A 21 -3.52 -13.48 5.67
CA ARG A 21 -2.85 -14.39 6.60
C ARG A 21 -2.02 -13.66 7.67
N SER A 22 -1.97 -12.34 7.64
CA SER A 22 -1.29 -11.55 8.66
C SER A 22 -2.16 -11.40 9.91
N ASP A 23 -1.51 -11.09 11.03
CA ASP A 23 -2.17 -10.94 12.32
C ASP A 23 -3.32 -9.92 12.27
N GLN A 24 -4.42 -10.28 12.95
CA GLN A 24 -5.61 -9.46 13.06
C GLN A 24 -5.51 -8.57 14.30
N VAL A 25 -4.83 -7.43 14.15
CA VAL A 25 -4.64 -6.43 15.21
C VAL A 25 -5.73 -5.36 15.17
N SER A 26 -6.02 -4.71 16.30
CA SER A 26 -6.98 -3.60 16.38
C SER A 26 -6.36 -2.22 16.14
N GLU A 27 -5.06 -2.09 16.39
CA GLU A 27 -4.34 -0.80 16.40
C GLU A 27 -3.27 -0.70 15.31
N GLY A 28 -2.76 0.52 15.09
CA GLY A 28 -1.66 0.78 14.15
C GLY A 28 -2.09 0.70 12.68
N HIS A 29 -3.32 1.12 12.39
CA HIS A 29 -3.90 1.11 11.03
C HIS A 29 -3.68 2.43 10.26
N ASP A 30 -2.49 3.02 10.40
CA ASP A 30 -2.08 4.23 9.69
C ASP A 30 -0.90 3.99 8.73
N MET A 31 -0.61 4.99 7.90
CA MET A 31 0.42 4.87 6.85
C MET A 31 1.84 4.76 7.39
N ASP A 32 2.13 5.28 8.58
CA ASP A 32 3.46 5.20 9.16
C ASP A 32 3.73 3.77 9.65
N HIS A 33 2.76 3.15 10.32
CA HIS A 33 2.82 1.72 10.66
C HIS A 33 2.91 0.83 9.42
N TYR A 34 2.08 1.09 8.40
CA TYR A 34 2.13 0.32 7.17
C TYR A 34 3.47 0.43 6.45
N ALA A 35 4.12 1.60 6.49
CA ALA A 35 5.45 1.78 5.90
C ALA A 35 6.54 1.10 6.73
N ALA A 36 6.44 1.13 8.06
CA ALA A 36 7.35 0.41 8.95
C ALA A 36 7.28 -1.11 8.74
N ASP A 37 6.07 -1.67 8.57
CA ASP A 37 5.90 -3.11 8.25
C ASP A 37 6.60 -3.48 6.95
N VAL A 38 6.52 -2.62 5.93
CA VAL A 38 7.26 -2.83 4.69
C VAL A 38 8.76 -2.83 4.95
N SER A 39 9.26 -1.83 5.66
CA SER A 39 10.69 -1.73 5.98
C SER A 39 11.19 -3.00 6.65
N ALA A 40 10.44 -3.49 7.65
CA ALA A 40 10.78 -4.72 8.36
C ALA A 40 10.88 -5.93 7.43
N VAL A 41 9.95 -6.10 6.48
CA VAL A 41 10.00 -7.19 5.50
C VAL A 41 11.16 -7.03 4.52
N VAL A 42 11.38 -5.82 4.00
CA VAL A 42 12.46 -5.52 3.05
C VAL A 42 13.82 -5.78 3.69
N GLU A 43 14.01 -5.34 4.93
CA GLU A 43 15.24 -5.57 5.70
C GLU A 43 15.42 -7.05 6.04
N HIS A 44 14.36 -7.72 6.49
CA HIS A 44 14.42 -9.14 6.84
C HIS A 44 14.81 -10.02 5.64
N LEU A 45 14.32 -9.69 4.44
CA LEU A 45 14.63 -10.40 3.20
C LEU A 45 15.88 -9.87 2.49
N ASP A 46 16.54 -8.87 3.09
CA ASP A 46 17.65 -8.09 2.56
C ASP A 46 17.50 -7.70 1.08
N LEU A 47 16.38 -7.06 0.78
CA LEU A 47 16.08 -6.63 -0.59
C LEU A 47 16.81 -5.33 -0.92
N HIS A 48 17.42 -5.30 -2.11
CA HIS A 48 18.09 -4.14 -2.68
C HIS A 48 17.64 -3.93 -4.12
N ASN A 49 17.72 -2.71 -4.62
CA ASN A 49 17.28 -2.34 -5.98
C ASN A 49 15.86 -2.84 -6.31
N ALA A 50 14.97 -2.86 -5.32
CA ALA A 50 13.63 -3.41 -5.49
C ALA A 50 12.69 -2.38 -6.16
N VAL A 51 11.76 -2.87 -6.97
CA VAL A 51 10.67 -2.09 -7.55
C VAL A 51 9.43 -2.22 -6.67
N HIS A 52 8.93 -1.09 -6.21
CA HIS A 52 7.87 -1.00 -5.22
C HIS A 52 6.50 -0.71 -5.84
N VAL A 53 5.59 -1.68 -5.88
CA VAL A 53 4.30 -1.58 -6.59
C VAL A 53 3.12 -1.57 -5.61
N GLY A 54 2.32 -0.50 -5.65
CA GLY A 54 1.17 -0.31 -4.77
C GLY A 54 -0.13 -0.06 -5.53
N HIS A 55 -1.19 -0.82 -5.20
CA HIS A 55 -2.55 -0.61 -5.72
C HIS A 55 -3.46 0.03 -4.67
N SER A 56 -4.22 1.07 -5.04
CA SER A 56 -5.15 1.77 -4.15
C SER A 56 -4.46 2.29 -2.87
N THR A 57 -4.96 1.99 -1.67
CA THR A 57 -4.29 2.23 -0.38
C THR A 57 -2.86 1.68 -0.32
N GLY A 58 -2.53 0.64 -1.10
CA GLY A 58 -1.15 0.16 -1.26
C GLY A 58 -0.23 1.19 -1.90
N GLY A 59 -0.74 2.08 -2.75
CA GLY A 59 0.04 3.16 -3.34
C GLY A 59 0.49 4.19 -2.30
N GLY A 60 -0.39 4.58 -1.37
CA GLY A 60 -0.03 5.45 -0.24
C GLY A 60 1.03 4.83 0.68
N GLN A 61 0.93 3.51 0.91
CA GLN A 61 1.93 2.75 1.66
C GLN A 61 3.29 2.74 0.96
N VAL A 62 3.33 2.49 -0.36
CA VAL A 62 4.56 2.56 -1.16
C VAL A 62 5.18 3.96 -1.09
N ALA A 63 4.38 5.00 -1.32
CA ALA A 63 4.87 6.37 -1.29
C ALA A 63 5.48 6.73 0.09
N ARG A 64 4.79 6.34 1.18
CA ARG A 64 5.29 6.58 2.54
C ARG A 64 6.56 5.80 2.84
N TYR A 65 6.62 4.52 2.46
CA TYR A 65 7.81 3.67 2.63
C TYR A 65 9.01 4.23 1.86
N VAL A 66 8.84 4.57 0.58
CA VAL A 66 9.92 5.09 -0.26
C VAL A 66 10.49 6.38 0.34
N ALA A 67 9.64 7.28 0.83
CA ALA A 67 10.05 8.54 1.42
C ALA A 67 10.73 8.40 2.80
N ARG A 68 10.20 7.55 3.70
CA ARG A 68 10.70 7.43 5.08
C ARG A 68 11.84 6.43 5.25
N TYR A 69 11.84 5.35 4.48
CA TYR A 69 12.74 4.19 4.70
C TYR A 69 13.52 3.86 3.44
N GLY A 70 12.82 3.56 2.34
CA GLY A 70 13.43 2.95 1.17
C GLY A 70 14.51 3.78 0.46
N GLN A 71 14.27 5.09 0.26
CA GLN A 71 15.29 5.99 -0.31
C GLN A 71 16.43 6.28 0.68
N PRO A 72 16.17 6.68 1.95
CA PRO A 72 17.23 6.83 2.95
C PRO A 72 18.11 5.59 3.14
N GLN A 73 17.55 4.39 3.00
CA GLN A 73 18.27 3.11 3.11
C GLN A 73 18.94 2.65 1.80
N GLY A 74 18.68 3.32 0.67
CA GLY A 74 19.25 2.94 -0.64
C GLY A 74 18.69 1.63 -1.24
N ARG A 75 17.48 1.19 -0.83
CA ARG A 75 16.92 -0.13 -1.21
C ARG A 75 15.94 -0.09 -2.38
N VAL A 76 15.54 1.10 -2.83
CA VAL A 76 14.49 1.32 -3.84
C VAL A 76 15.08 1.64 -5.20
N ALA A 77 14.78 0.83 -6.22
CA ALA A 77 15.06 1.16 -7.61
C ALA A 77 13.95 2.04 -8.21
N LYS A 78 12.67 1.65 -8.03
CA LYS A 78 11.51 2.33 -8.65
C LYS A 78 10.27 2.21 -7.76
N ALA A 79 9.30 3.11 -7.97
CA ALA A 79 7.97 3.03 -7.37
C ALA A 79 6.89 3.09 -8.46
N VAL A 80 5.87 2.22 -8.36
CA VAL A 80 4.74 2.13 -9.30
C VAL A 80 3.44 2.23 -8.52
N LEU A 81 2.62 3.22 -8.85
CA LEU A 81 1.37 3.53 -8.16
C LEU A 81 0.19 3.29 -9.11
N ILE A 82 -0.66 2.32 -8.80
CA ILE A 82 -1.79 1.91 -9.65
C ILE A 82 -3.10 2.26 -8.94
N SER A 83 -3.93 3.12 -9.54
CA SER A 83 -5.21 3.56 -8.96
C SER A 83 -5.08 3.97 -7.48
N ALA A 84 -3.97 4.63 -7.14
CA ALA A 84 -3.54 4.84 -5.77
C ALA A 84 -4.38 5.88 -5.03
N VAL A 85 -4.47 5.72 -3.70
CA VAL A 85 -4.96 6.77 -2.79
C VAL A 85 -3.77 7.71 -2.51
N PRO A 86 -3.74 8.94 -3.07
CA PRO A 86 -2.65 9.88 -2.82
C PRO A 86 -2.63 10.35 -1.36
N PRO A 87 -1.50 10.88 -0.87
CA PRO A 87 -1.35 11.36 0.51
C PRO A 87 -2.41 12.39 0.92
N LEU A 88 -2.93 13.16 -0.05
CA LEU A 88 -4.03 14.09 0.13
C LEU A 88 -5.09 13.84 -0.95
N MET A 89 -6.21 13.23 -0.56
CA MET A 89 -7.35 12.98 -1.44
C MET A 89 -8.28 14.20 -1.55
N VAL A 90 -8.41 14.96 -0.46
CA VAL A 90 -9.38 16.06 -0.39
C VAL A 90 -8.87 17.27 -1.16
N LYS A 91 -9.81 17.98 -1.79
CA LYS A 91 -9.54 19.26 -2.44
C LYS A 91 -9.16 20.30 -1.38
N THR A 92 -7.98 20.87 -1.52
CA THR A 92 -7.49 21.99 -0.71
C THR A 92 -6.84 23.03 -1.63
N GLU A 93 -6.44 24.18 -1.11
CA GLU A 93 -5.63 25.15 -1.87
C GLU A 93 -4.32 24.53 -2.37
N GLN A 94 -3.72 23.63 -1.59
CA GLN A 94 -2.48 22.91 -1.93
C GLN A 94 -2.73 21.66 -2.80
N ASN A 95 -3.99 21.27 -3.01
CA ASN A 95 -4.39 20.16 -3.87
C ASN A 95 -5.69 20.52 -4.64
N PRO A 96 -5.63 21.47 -5.59
CA PRO A 96 -6.81 21.99 -6.27
C PRO A 96 -7.51 20.96 -7.16
N GLY A 97 -6.79 19.91 -7.58
CA GLY A 97 -7.33 18.74 -8.30
C GLY A 97 -7.90 17.65 -7.39
N GLY A 98 -7.91 17.85 -6.07
CA GLY A 98 -8.44 16.88 -5.11
C GLY A 98 -9.95 16.67 -5.20
N THR A 99 -10.41 15.64 -4.53
CA THR A 99 -11.83 15.28 -4.44
C THR A 99 -12.57 16.22 -3.48
N PRO A 100 -13.71 16.82 -3.86
CA PRO A 100 -14.53 17.60 -2.95
C PRO A 100 -14.87 16.81 -1.68
N ILE A 101 -14.78 17.46 -0.51
CA ILE A 101 -14.96 16.80 0.79
C ILE A 101 -16.33 16.12 0.95
N GLU A 102 -17.35 16.65 0.29
CA GLU A 102 -18.71 16.10 0.29
C GLU A 102 -18.76 14.69 -0.30
N VAL A 103 -18.01 14.43 -1.38
CA VAL A 103 -17.92 13.12 -2.04
C VAL A 103 -17.23 12.08 -1.14
N LEU A 104 -16.20 12.51 -0.40
CA LEU A 104 -15.50 11.65 0.57
C LEU A 104 -16.41 11.33 1.77
N THR A 105 -17.21 12.31 2.21
CA THR A 105 -18.14 12.14 3.35
C THR A 105 -19.26 11.14 3.03
N VAL A 106 -19.80 11.19 1.81
CA VAL A 106 -20.81 10.20 1.34
C VAL A 106 -20.22 8.79 1.28
N SER A 107 -18.98 8.66 0.80
CA SER A 107 -18.28 7.37 0.72
C SER A 107 -18.03 6.77 2.11
N ALA A 108 -17.68 7.60 3.09
CA ALA A 108 -17.50 7.18 4.48
C ALA A 108 -18.80 6.67 5.10
N LYS A 109 -19.92 7.37 4.90
CA LYS A 109 -21.25 6.95 5.40
C LYS A 109 -21.65 5.57 4.83
N ARG A 110 -21.41 5.32 3.55
CA ARG A 110 -21.75 4.06 2.88
C ARG A 110 -20.89 2.87 3.33
N CYS A 111 -19.71 3.12 3.88
CA CYS A 111 -18.87 2.10 4.50
C CYS A 111 -19.35 1.69 5.90
N GLY A 112 -20.13 2.54 6.58
CA GLY A 112 -20.68 2.29 7.92
C GLY A 112 -21.94 1.43 7.96
N GLU A 113 -22.58 1.15 6.81
CA GLU A 113 -23.73 0.25 6.75
C GLU A 113 -23.28 -1.22 6.84
N PRO A 114 -23.92 -2.04 7.71
CA PRO A 114 -23.56 -3.45 7.85
C PRO A 114 -23.84 -4.20 6.54
N ARG A 115 -22.78 -4.72 5.92
CA ARG A 115 -22.86 -5.60 4.75
C ARG A 115 -22.73 -7.07 5.18
N PRO A 116 -23.46 -8.00 4.53
CA PRO A 116 -23.31 -9.42 4.81
C PRO A 116 -21.85 -9.85 4.64
N VAL A 117 -21.38 -10.70 5.56
CA VAL A 117 -19.99 -11.18 5.65
C VAL A 117 -19.67 -12.05 4.43
N LEU A 118 -19.28 -11.43 3.32
CA LEU A 118 -18.49 -12.10 2.30
C LEU A 118 -17.06 -12.22 2.81
N SER A 119 -16.50 -13.43 2.75
CA SER A 119 -15.09 -13.69 3.06
C SER A 119 -14.22 -12.67 2.33
N ARG A 120 -13.57 -11.77 3.07
CA ARG A 120 -12.78 -10.69 2.49
C ARG A 120 -11.45 -11.24 1.98
N ARG A 121 -11.46 -11.96 0.86
CA ARG A 121 -10.27 -12.04 -0.01
C ARG A 121 -10.21 -10.76 -0.84
N ARG A 122 -9.97 -9.63 -0.18
CA ARG A 122 -9.47 -8.45 -0.90
C ARG A 122 -7.96 -8.54 -0.82
N LEU A 123 -7.35 -9.02 -1.90
CA LEU A 123 -5.92 -8.94 -2.10
C LEU A 123 -5.59 -7.45 -2.25
N TRP A 124 -4.93 -6.88 -1.24
CA TRP A 124 -4.24 -5.58 -1.32
C TRP A 124 -2.73 -5.79 -1.22
N PRO A 125 -2.12 -6.70 -2.02
CA PRO A 125 -0.70 -6.93 -1.91
C PRO A 125 0.01 -5.67 -2.38
N VAL A 126 0.88 -5.18 -1.51
CA VAL A 126 2.01 -4.41 -2.00
C VAL A 126 2.99 -5.43 -2.56
N LEU A 127 3.39 -5.22 -3.82
CA LEU A 127 4.24 -6.12 -4.56
C LEU A 127 5.62 -5.51 -4.70
N TRP A 128 6.64 -6.29 -4.40
CA TRP A 128 8.03 -5.97 -4.71
C TRP A 128 8.54 -6.87 -5.84
N LEU A 129 9.23 -6.28 -6.80
CA LEU A 129 9.95 -7.00 -7.85
C LEU A 129 11.45 -6.74 -7.70
N GLN A 130 12.24 -7.80 -7.64
CA GLN A 130 13.70 -7.72 -7.69
C GLN A 130 14.18 -8.40 -8.98
N SER A 131 15.06 -7.71 -9.72
CA SER A 131 15.75 -8.23 -10.92
C SER A 131 17.04 -8.95 -10.53
#